data_AF-A0A0B1TQ71-F1
#
_entry.id   AF-A0A0B1TQ71-F1
#
_cell.length_a   1.000
_cell.length_b   1.000
_cell.length_c   1.000
_cell.angle_alpha   90.00
_cell.angle_beta   90.00
_cell.angle_gamma   90.00
#
_symmetry.space_group_name_H-M   'P 1'
#
loop_
_entity.id
_entity.type
_entity.pdbx_description
1 polymer ?
#
loop_
_entity_poly.entity_id
_entity_poly.type
_entity_poly.pdbx_seq_one_letter_code
_entity_poly.pdbx_strand_id
1 'polypeptide(L)' 'MGSVFESVEASLKKNLTGKEYDEVRRILYGRAYPELHFPDEAMQIAEKNNFDMQGYIVSAQEEQLRAPRKVVEQLFLV' A
#
# COMPACT_ATOMS: atom_id res chain seq x y z
N MET A 1 -22.35 5.94 17.41
CA MET A 1 -21.52 4.72 17.49
C MET A 1 -20.90 4.53 16.13
N GLY A 2 -19.63 4.94 15.98
CA GLY A 2 -18.92 4.95 14.70
C GLY A 2 -18.82 3.55 14.12
N SER A 3 -18.89 3.45 12.80
CA SER A 3 -18.86 2.18 12.07
C SER A 3 -17.72 1.30 12.55
N VAL A 4 -18.04 0.06 12.92
CA VAL A 4 -17.09 -0.97 13.38
C VAL A 4 -16.03 -1.32 12.31
N PHE A 5 -16.23 -0.84 11.08
CA PHE A 5 -15.42 -1.09 9.91
C PHE A 5 -14.68 0.18 9.49
N GLU A 6 -13.35 0.12 9.52
CA GLU A 6 -12.43 1.20 9.13
C GLU A 6 -11.96 1.02 7.68
N SER A 7 -11.39 -0.14 7.36
CA SER A 7 -11.04 -0.52 5.99
C SER A 7 -10.98 -2.04 5.83
N VAL A 8 -10.98 -2.51 4.58
CA VAL A 8 -10.82 -3.93 4.26
C VAL A 8 -9.46 -4.40 4.78
N GLU A 9 -8.39 -3.64 4.55
CA GLU A 9 -7.05 -3.99 5.02
C GLU A 9 -6.93 -4.00 6.54
N ALA A 10 -7.47 -3.00 7.25
CA ALA A 10 -7.45 -2.98 8.71
C ALA A 10 -8.19 -4.21 9.29
N SER A 11 -9.31 -4.58 8.68
CA SER A 11 -10.09 -5.75 9.08
C SER A 11 -9.35 -7.07 8.80
N LEU A 12 -8.68 -7.19 7.66
CA LEU A 12 -7.87 -8.37 7.32
C LEU A 12 -6.66 -8.50 8.25
N LYS A 13 -5.90 -7.41 8.47
CA LYS A 13 -4.72 -7.39 9.36
C LYS A 13 -5.09 -7.73 10.81
N LYS A 14 -6.27 -7.31 11.28
CA LYS A 14 -6.73 -7.56 12.65
C LYS A 14 -7.13 -9.02 12.89
N ASN A 15 -7.70 -9.69 11.89
CA ASN A 15 -8.32 -11.01 12.08
C ASN A 15 -7.54 -12.18 11.47
N LEU A 16 -6.60 -11.92 10.56
CA LEU A 16 -5.81 -12.94 9.88
C LEU A 16 -4.33 -12.70 10.14
N THR A 17 -3.55 -13.77 10.29
CA THR A 17 -2.11 -13.68 10.51
C THR A 17 -1.34 -14.70 9.66
N GLY A 18 -0.08 -14.38 9.36
CA GLY A 18 0.82 -15.27 8.63
C GLY A 18 0.28 -15.68 7.26
N LYS A 19 0.36 -16.99 6.95
CA LYS A 19 0.05 -17.53 5.62
C LYS A 19 -1.39 -17.31 5.19
N GLU A 20 -2.35 -17.30 6.12
CA GLU A 20 -3.76 -17.08 5.78
C GLU A 20 -4.00 -15.63 5.32
N TYR A 21 -3.35 -14.67 5.99
CA TYR A 21 -3.40 -13.27 5.56
C TYR A 21 -2.80 -13.11 4.16
N ASP A 22 -1.64 -13.71 3.91
CA ASP A 22 -0.96 -13.63 2.61
C ASP A 22 -1.81 -14.24 1.49
N GLU A 23 -2.43 -15.40 1.72
CA GLU A 23 -3.23 -16.08 0.71
C GLU A 23 -4.55 -15.35 0.41
N VAL A 24 -5.23 -14.83 1.44
CA VAL A 24 -6.43 -14.01 1.25
C VAL A 24 -6.10 -12.73 0.49
N ARG A 25 -5.00 -12.06 0.85
CA ARG A 25 -4.52 -10.86 0.14
C ARG A 25 -4.18 -11.18 -1.31
N ARG A 26 -3.56 -12.34 -1.56
CA ARG A 26 -3.22 -12.80 -2.91
C ARG A 26 -4.44 -13.02 -3.79
N ILE A 27 -5.51 -13.57 -3.22
CA ILE A 27 -6.77 -13.82 -3.95
C ILE A 27 -7.50 -12.51 -4.24
N LEU A 28 -7.56 -11.59 -3.25
CA LEU A 28 -8.31 -10.33 -3.38
C LEU A 28 -7.61 -9.29 -4.26
N TYR A 29 -6.31 -9.10 -4.06
CA TYR A 29 -5.54 -8.02 -4.70
C TYR A 29 -4.56 -8.53 -5.78
N GLY A 30 -4.41 -9.84 -5.92
CA GLY A 30 -3.46 -10.44 -6.84
C GLY A 30 -2.05 -10.49 -6.27
N ARG A 31 -1.05 -10.07 -7.05
CA ARG A 31 0.35 -10.12 -6.63
C ARG A 31 0.61 -9.09 -5.53
N ALA A 32 1.29 -9.49 -4.46
CA ALA A 32 1.76 -8.56 -3.44
C ALA A 32 2.85 -7.63 -4.02
N TYR A 33 2.63 -6.32 -3.89
CA TYR A 33 3.62 -5.30 -4.21
C TYR A 33 4.37 -4.87 -2.95
N PRO A 34 5.70 -4.64 -3.03
CA PRO A 34 6.45 -4.07 -1.92
C PRO A 34 5.89 -2.72 -1.51
N GLU A 35 5.85 -2.45 -0.21
CA GLU A 35 5.49 -1.12 0.31
C GLU A 35 6.62 -0.12 -0.02
N LEU A 36 6.21 1.09 -0.40
CA LEU A 36 7.12 2.20 -0.67
C LEU A 36 7.52 2.84 0.67
N HIS A 37 8.83 2.92 0.92
CA HIS A 37 9.34 3.63 2.08
C HIS A 37 9.25 5.14 1.87
N PHE A 38 8.53 5.83 2.74
CA PHE A 38 8.43 7.29 2.75
C PHE A 38 9.51 7.92 3.63
N PRO A 39 10.02 9.12 3.30
CA PRO A 39 10.86 9.88 4.22
C PRO A 39 10.10 10.23 5.52
N ASP A 40 10.81 10.26 6.65
CA ASP A 40 10.21 10.55 7.97
C ASP A 40 9.49 11.90 8.01
N GLU A 41 10.02 12.91 7.32
CA GLU A 41 9.41 14.24 7.19
C GLU A 41 8.01 14.16 6.55
N ALA A 42 7.83 13.29 5.55
CA ALA A 42 6.55 13.11 4.87
C ALA A 42 5.52 12.42 5.80
N MET A 43 5.98 11.42 6.58
CA MET A 43 5.14 10.75 7.57
C MET A 43 4.69 11.71 8.68
N GLN A 44 5.58 12.58 9.15
CA GLN A 44 5.24 13.61 10.16
C GLN A 44 4.19 14.60 9.63
N ILE A 45 4.26 14.98 8.35
CA ILE A 45 3.25 15.84 7.72
C ILE A 45 1.90 15.11 7.66
N ALA A 46 1.89 13.83 7.31
CA ALA A 46 0.67 13.01 7.28
C ALA A 46 -0.01 12.94 8.64
N GLU A 47 0.78 12.64 9.69
CA GLU A 47 0.31 12.57 11.06
C GLU A 47 -0.22 13.94 11.55
N LYS A 48 0.53 15.02 11.29
CA LYS A 48 0.13 16.38 11.70
C LYS A 48 -1.17 16.85 11.04
N ASN A 49 -1.40 16.47 9.79
CA ASN A 49 -2.58 16.89 9.03
C ASN A 49 -3.69 15.82 9.02
N ASN A 50 -3.52 14.75 9.80
CA ASN A 50 -4.50 13.69 10.01
C ASN A 50 -4.98 13.04 8.69
N PHE A 51 -4.06 12.72 7.79
CA PHE A 51 -4.34 11.91 6.61
C PHE A 51 -3.45 10.66 6.59
N ASP A 52 -3.96 9.56 6.05
CA ASP A 52 -3.20 8.32 5.89
C ASP A 52 -2.33 8.38 4.62
N MET A 53 -1.12 7.84 4.69
CA MET A 53 -0.18 7.80 3.58
C MET A 53 0.28 6.36 3.36
N GLN A 54 -0.06 5.82 2.20
CA GLN A 54 0.33 4.48 1.77
C GLN A 54 0.92 4.53 0.38
N GLY A 55 1.88 3.65 0.10
CA GLY A 55 2.56 3.59 -1.18
C GLY A 55 3.04 2.19 -1.48
N TYR A 56 3.00 1.83 -2.75
CA TYR A 56 3.41 0.52 -3.24
C TYR A 56 4.26 0.66 -4.48
N ILE A 57 5.22 -0.26 -4.65
CA ILE A 57 6.12 -0.28 -5.79
C ILE A 57 5.60 -1.29 -6.79
N VAL A 58 5.07 -0.80 -7.90
CA VAL A 58 4.72 -1.65 -9.06
C VAL A 58 5.93 -1.73 -9.97
N SER A 59 6.60 -2.88 -9.97
CA SER A 59 7.77 -3.14 -10.83
C SER A 59 7.41 -3.96 -12.07
N ALA A 60 8.16 -3.70 -13.15
CA ALA A 60 8.15 -4.50 -14.36
C ALA A 60 9.48 -5.26 -14.50
N GLN A 61 9.49 -6.32 -15.32
CA GLN A 61 10.75 -6.98 -15.69
C GLN A 61 11.62 -6.03 -16.51
N GLU A 62 12.94 -6.14 -16.37
CA GLU A 62 13.88 -5.35 -17.16
C GLU A 62 13.76 -5.70 -18.65
N GLU A 63 13.61 -4.67 -19.48
CA GLU A 63 13.61 -4.83 -20.93
C GLU A 63 15.05 -4.80 -21.46
N GLN A 64 15.39 -5.71 -22.36
CA GLN A 64 16.77 -5.82 -22.87
C GLN A 64 17.27 -4.58 -23.64
N LEU A 65 16.35 -3.86 -24.28
CA LEU A 65 16.66 -2.77 -25.21
C LEU A 65 16.24 -1.40 -24.68
N ARG A 66 15.55 -1.33 -23.54
CA ARG A 66 15.00 -0.07 -23.02
C ARG A 66 15.31 0.07 -21.54
N ALA A 67 15.74 1.27 -21.17
CA ALA A 67 15.86 1.64 -19.76
C ALA A 67 14.45 1.70 -19.12
N PRO A 68 14.34 1.34 -17.83
CA PRO A 68 13.06 1.36 -17.13
C PRO A 68 12.52 2.79 -17.01
N ARG A 69 11.23 2.97 -17.33
CA ARG A 69 10.54 4.25 -17.15
C ARG A 69 9.84 4.26 -15.79
N LYS A 70 10.50 4.80 -14.78
CA LYS A 70 9.94 4.96 -13.43
C LYS A 70 9.10 6.23 -13.36
N VAL A 71 7.86 6.11 -12.88
CA VAL A 71 6.93 7.22 -12.66
C VAL A 71 6.38 7.10 -11.26
N VAL A 72 6.24 8.23 -10.56
CA VAL A 72 5.56 8.31 -9.27
C VAL A 72 4.20 8.94 -9.52
N GLU A 73 3.14 8.21 -9.21
CA GLU A 73 1.77 8.72 -9.24
C GLU A 73 1.26 8.90 -7.81
N GLN A 74 0.68 10.05 -7.55
CA GLN A 74 0.05 10.37 -6.28
C GLN A 74 -1.46 10.42 -6.48
N LEU A 75 -2.18 9.67 -5.67
CA LEU A 75 -3.62 9.78 -5.54
C LEU A 75 -3.93 10.40 -4.18
N PHE A 76 -4.65 11.51 -4.18
CA PHE A 76 -5.14 12.15 -2.96
C PHE A 76 -6.67 12.10 -2.97
N LEU A 77 -7.26 11.45 -1.97
CA LEU A 77 -8.70 11.35 -1.80
C LEU A 77 -9.11 12.42 -0.78
N VAL A 78 -9.99 13.34 -1.18
CA VAL A 78 -10.52 14.46 -0.38
C VAL A 78 -11.90 14.11 0.18
#